data_AF-A0A6I4SZZ0-F1
#
_entry.id   AF-A0A6I4SZZ0-F1
#
_cell.length_a   1.000
_cell.length_b   1.000
_cell.length_c   1.000
_cell.angle_alpha   90.00
_cell.angle_beta   90.00
_cell.angle_gamma   90.00
#
_symmetry.space_group_name_H-M   'P 1'
#
loop_
_entity.id
_entity.type
_entity.pdbx_description
1 polymer ?
#
loop_
_entity_poly.entity_id
_entity_poly.type
_entity_poly.pdbx_seq_one_letter_code
_entity_poly.pdbx_strand_id
1 'polypeptide(L)'
;MLQWFRRRYLDVLGSIYIYNEHRGYTAIDRVLEAIRKRSPDDEGLIAAVEQHRADERAHYVMFRRWFELQRKMPLKVDRTFGHIDRFIEIMFRTRIDELDTQAVIDDDRQFEKLCRVIALTEQRGYKQVEILINHRLVKSDPVLMKIFRVIKKDEPSHWAPYEEWLRKNGKRDPKWWEYRIDTFIHSELLFLKLPLLFLNPFIGRRTDWADEIEGEISPNMVSGRA
;
A
#
# COMPACT_ATOMS: atom_id res chain seq x y z
N MET A 1 21.64 17.61 -17.40
CA MET A 1 20.93 16.32 -17.58
C MET A 1 20.87 15.47 -16.31
N LEU A 2 21.99 15.16 -15.65
CA LEU A 2 22.00 14.29 -14.46
C LEU A 2 21.12 14.79 -13.30
N GLN A 3 21.13 16.10 -13.02
CA GLN A 3 20.28 16.68 -11.97
C GLN A 3 18.78 16.60 -12.29
N TRP A 4 18.41 16.79 -13.56
CA TRP A 4 17.02 16.64 -14.00
C TRP A 4 16.58 15.18 -13.86
N PHE A 5 17.40 14.24 -14.34
CA PHE A 5 17.14 12.81 -14.23
C PHE A 5 16.92 12.39 -12.79
N ARG A 6 17.80 12.83 -11.88
CA ARG A 6 17.68 12.58 -10.44
C ARG A 6 16.38 13.12 -9.86
N ARG A 7 16.07 14.40 -10.12
CA ARG A 7 14.82 15.02 -9.63
C ARG A 7 13.59 14.29 -10.16
N ARG A 8 13.59 13.93 -11.45
CA ARG A 8 12.51 13.18 -12.07
C ARG A 8 12.34 11.80 -11.45
N TYR A 9 13.45 11.10 -11.20
CA TYR A 9 13.45 9.79 -10.57
C TYR A 9 12.84 9.86 -9.17
N LEU A 10 13.28 10.82 -8.34
CA LEU A 10 12.77 10.97 -6.98
C LEU A 10 11.29 11.42 -6.98
N ASP A 11 10.90 12.32 -7.89
CA ASP A 11 9.50 12.73 -8.04
C ASP A 11 8.60 11.53 -8.40
N VAL A 12 9.03 10.69 -9.33
CA VAL A 12 8.28 9.47 -9.71
C VAL A 12 8.21 8.48 -8.55
N LEU A 13 9.35 8.20 -7.92
CA LEU A 13 9.44 7.28 -6.79
C LEU A 13 8.53 7.73 -5.65
N GLY A 14 8.68 8.98 -5.20
CA GLY A 14 7.87 9.53 -4.12
C GLY A 14 6.39 9.57 -4.44
N SER A 15 6.01 9.81 -5.71
CA SER A 15 4.59 9.85 -6.12
C SER A 15 3.94 8.47 -6.09
N ILE A 16 4.69 7.42 -6.43
CA ILE A 16 4.19 6.04 -6.33
C ILE A 16 4.09 5.62 -4.87
N TYR A 17 5.11 5.93 -4.06
CA TYR A 17 5.09 5.57 -2.64
C TYR A 17 3.94 6.25 -1.91
N ILE A 18 3.79 7.58 -2.00
CA ILE A 18 2.69 8.28 -1.33
C ILE A 18 1.31 7.77 -1.77
N TYR A 19 1.18 7.33 -3.03
CA TYR A 19 -0.04 6.68 -3.50
C TYR A 19 -0.24 5.31 -2.86
N ASN A 20 0.80 4.48 -2.82
CA ASN A 20 0.74 3.14 -2.23
C ASN A 20 0.44 3.19 -0.73
N GLU A 21 1.11 4.05 0.05
CA GLU A 21 0.83 4.21 1.49
C GLU A 21 -0.64 4.62 1.72
N HIS A 22 -1.15 5.54 0.89
CA HIS A 22 -2.55 5.97 0.94
C HIS A 22 -3.51 4.81 0.65
N ARG A 23 -3.21 4.01 -0.38
CA ARG A 23 -4.00 2.81 -0.71
C ARG A 23 -3.91 1.75 0.38
N GLY A 24 -2.74 1.58 1.00
CA GLY A 24 -2.50 0.66 2.10
C GLY A 24 -3.42 0.95 3.28
N TYR A 25 -3.29 2.13 3.90
CA TYR A 25 -4.09 2.42 5.10
C TYR A 25 -5.61 2.46 4.84
N THR A 26 -6.04 2.94 3.66
CA THR A 26 -7.48 2.99 3.31
C THR A 26 -8.07 1.61 3.03
N ALA A 27 -7.29 0.71 2.43
CA ALA A 27 -7.70 -0.68 2.27
C ALA A 27 -7.76 -1.40 3.63
N ILE A 28 -6.78 -1.15 4.50
CA ILE A 28 -6.75 -1.73 5.84
C ILE A 28 -7.94 -1.24 6.68
N ASP A 29 -8.39 0.02 6.56
CA ASP A 29 -9.59 0.50 7.25
C ASP A 29 -10.81 -0.38 6.96
N ARG A 30 -11.01 -0.80 5.71
CA ARG A 30 -12.11 -1.71 5.32
C ARG A 30 -11.93 -3.12 5.86
N VAL A 31 -10.70 -3.62 5.87
CA VAL A 31 -10.37 -4.94 6.43
C VAL A 31 -10.60 -4.95 7.94
N LEU A 32 -10.14 -3.92 8.65
CA LEU A 32 -10.30 -3.76 10.08
C LEU A 32 -11.77 -3.69 10.49
N GLU A 33 -12.60 -2.94 9.74
CA GLU A 33 -14.04 -2.89 10.00
C GLU A 33 -14.69 -4.28 9.91
N ALA A 34 -14.33 -5.06 8.88
CA ALA A 34 -14.89 -6.39 8.68
C ALA A 34 -14.34 -7.43 9.67
N ILE A 35 -13.07 -7.33 10.11
CA ILE A 35 -12.50 -8.16 11.19
C ILE A 35 -13.25 -7.92 12.50
N ARG A 36 -13.47 -6.64 12.87
CA ARG A 36 -14.21 -6.29 14.10
C ARG A 36 -15.64 -6.82 14.11
N LYS A 37 -16.30 -6.90 12.94
CA LYS A 37 -17.64 -7.48 12.81
C LYS A 37 -17.64 -8.99 12.95
N ARG A 38 -16.66 -9.67 12.38
CA ARG A 38 -16.57 -11.13 12.37
C ARG A 38 -16.07 -11.71 13.69
N SER A 39 -15.02 -11.12 14.26
CA SER A 39 -14.29 -11.64 15.42
C SER A 39 -14.00 -10.51 16.41
N PRO A 40 -15.03 -9.94 17.07
CA PRO A 40 -14.86 -8.81 17.99
C PRO A 40 -13.94 -9.14 19.18
N ASP A 41 -13.86 -10.41 19.57
CA ASP A 41 -13.06 -10.86 20.71
C ASP A 41 -11.59 -11.18 20.34
N ASP A 42 -11.21 -11.12 19.05
CA ASP A 42 -9.82 -11.30 18.61
C ASP A 42 -9.03 -9.98 18.75
N GLU A 43 -8.92 -9.50 20.00
CA GLU A 43 -8.24 -8.24 20.34
C GLU A 43 -6.79 -8.22 19.81
N GLY A 44 -6.14 -9.38 19.75
CA GLY A 44 -4.77 -9.49 19.25
C GLY A 44 -4.66 -9.21 17.75
N LEU A 45 -5.53 -9.79 16.93
CA LEU A 45 -5.56 -9.51 15.49
C LEU A 45 -6.00 -8.07 15.22
N ILE A 46 -7.01 -7.58 15.93
CA ILE A 46 -7.52 -6.21 15.79
C ILE A 46 -6.41 -5.20 16.09
N ALA A 47 -5.73 -5.32 17.24
CA ALA A 47 -4.65 -4.41 17.62
C ALA A 47 -3.48 -4.44 16.63
N ALA A 48 -3.15 -5.62 16.10
CA ALA A 48 -2.07 -5.75 15.12
C ALA A 48 -2.41 -5.08 13.78
N VAL A 49 -3.65 -5.24 13.30
CA VAL A 49 -4.13 -4.60 12.07
C VAL A 49 -4.29 -3.08 12.27
N GLU A 50 -4.71 -2.64 13.45
CA GLU A 50 -4.73 -1.21 13.83
C GLU A 50 -3.33 -0.59 13.81
N GLN A 51 -2.34 -1.30 14.34
CA GLN A 51 -0.94 -0.85 14.30
C GLN A 51 -0.43 -0.78 12.87
N HIS A 52 -0.68 -1.80 12.05
CA HIS A 52 -0.34 -1.79 10.61
C HIS A 52 -0.93 -0.56 9.93
N ARG A 53 -2.23 -0.30 10.12
CA ARG A 53 -2.92 0.88 9.60
C ARG A 53 -2.26 2.20 10.06
N ALA A 54 -1.90 2.29 11.34
CA ALA A 54 -1.29 3.48 11.91
C ALA A 54 0.09 3.76 11.31
N ASP A 55 0.88 2.72 11.07
CA ASP A 55 2.21 2.81 10.46
C ASP A 55 2.11 3.29 9.00
N GLU A 56 1.24 2.68 8.20
CA GLU A 56 0.96 3.08 6.80
C GLU A 56 0.54 4.55 6.70
N ARG A 57 -0.34 5.00 7.61
CA ARG A 57 -0.72 6.42 7.69
C ARG A 57 0.46 7.30 8.07
N ALA A 58 1.31 6.86 9.00
CA ALA A 58 2.50 7.61 9.37
C ALA A 58 3.47 7.72 8.18
N HIS A 59 3.66 6.65 7.41
CA HIS A 59 4.47 6.63 6.20
C HIS A 59 3.92 7.59 5.14
N TYR A 60 2.60 7.56 4.90
CA TYR A 60 1.91 8.54 4.04
C TYR A 60 2.24 9.99 4.44
N VAL A 61 2.09 10.33 5.73
CA VAL A 61 2.35 11.68 6.25
C VAL A 61 3.82 12.06 6.06
N MET A 62 4.75 11.11 6.23
CA MET A 62 6.17 11.36 5.98
C MET A 62 6.45 11.71 4.51
N PHE A 63 5.84 10.99 3.57
CA PHE A 63 5.96 11.31 2.14
C PHE A 63 5.27 12.62 1.77
N ARG A 64 4.08 12.90 2.31
CA ARG A 64 3.41 14.21 2.18
C ARG A 64 4.35 15.32 2.62
N ARG A 65 4.97 15.19 3.80
CA ARG A 65 5.92 16.17 4.32
C ARG A 65 7.16 16.33 3.42
N TRP A 66 7.66 15.25 2.84
CA TRP A 66 8.78 15.31 1.89
C TRP A 66 8.44 16.13 0.62
N PHE A 67 7.22 15.99 0.10
CA PHE A 67 6.72 16.79 -1.01
C PHE A 67 6.51 18.27 -0.62
N GLU A 68 5.96 18.53 0.56
CA GLU A 68 5.79 19.88 1.11
C GLU A 68 7.12 20.63 1.24
N LEU A 69 8.17 19.95 1.73
CA LEU A 69 9.52 20.53 1.84
C LEU A 69 10.10 20.95 0.48
N GLN A 70 9.66 20.30 -0.60
CA GLN A 70 10.03 20.67 -1.96
C GLN A 70 9.09 21.69 -2.60
N ARG A 71 8.01 22.07 -1.92
CA ARG A 71 6.93 22.95 -2.42
C ARG A 71 6.32 22.44 -3.72
N LYS A 72 6.04 21.13 -3.79
CA LYS A 72 5.44 20.47 -4.95
C LYS A 72 4.38 19.47 -4.51
N MET A 73 3.39 19.25 -5.37
CA MET A 73 2.46 18.13 -5.26
C MET A 73 3.01 16.87 -5.93
N PRO A 74 2.63 15.66 -5.50
CA PRO A 74 2.97 14.43 -6.20
C PRO A 74 2.43 14.42 -7.63
N LEU A 75 3.06 13.63 -8.49
CA LEU A 75 2.53 13.32 -9.82
C LEU A 75 1.18 12.62 -9.68
N LYS A 76 0.26 12.87 -10.60
CA LYS A 76 -1.03 12.21 -10.65
C LYS A 76 -0.87 10.77 -11.14
N VAL A 77 -0.47 9.89 -10.23
CA VAL A 77 -0.47 8.43 -10.44
C VAL A 77 -1.86 7.87 -10.15
N ASP A 78 -2.21 6.78 -10.83
CA ASP A 78 -3.48 6.09 -10.64
C ASP A 78 -3.27 4.65 -10.13
N ARG A 79 -4.38 3.94 -9.98
CA ARG A 79 -4.43 2.53 -9.54
C ARG A 79 -3.58 1.55 -10.34
N THR A 80 -3.15 1.91 -11.54
CA THR A 80 -2.25 1.03 -12.30
C THR A 80 -0.88 0.91 -11.63
N PHE A 81 -0.51 1.86 -10.75
CA PHE A 81 0.70 1.83 -9.95
C PHE A 81 0.53 1.20 -8.56
N GLY A 82 -0.71 0.93 -8.14
CA GLY A 82 -1.02 0.23 -6.89
C GLY A 82 -0.76 -1.25 -7.02
N HIS A 83 0.23 -1.78 -6.28
CA HIS A 83 0.54 -3.21 -6.32
C HIS A 83 -0.65 -4.01 -5.78
N ILE A 84 -1.14 -3.67 -4.58
CA ILE A 84 -2.26 -4.36 -3.95
C ILE A 84 -3.52 -4.30 -4.81
N ASP A 85 -3.83 -3.16 -5.47
CA ASP A 85 -4.96 -3.03 -6.39
C ASP A 85 -4.90 -4.09 -7.50
N ARG A 86 -3.75 -4.24 -8.18
CA ARG A 86 -3.57 -5.22 -9.25
C ARG A 86 -3.54 -6.66 -8.74
N PHE A 87 -3.01 -6.88 -7.55
CA PHE A 87 -2.97 -8.21 -6.95
C PHE A 87 -4.40 -8.67 -6.61
N ILE A 88 -5.17 -7.82 -5.93
CA ILE A 88 -6.58 -8.09 -5.61
C ILE A 88 -7.40 -8.29 -6.89
N GLU A 89 -7.21 -7.43 -7.90
CA GLU A 89 -7.90 -7.56 -9.19
C GLU A 89 -7.66 -8.93 -9.85
N ILE A 90 -6.43 -9.44 -9.82
CA ILE A 90 -6.11 -10.76 -10.39
C ILE A 90 -6.64 -11.91 -9.53
N MET A 91 -6.50 -11.80 -8.20
CA MET A 91 -6.82 -12.90 -7.27
C MET A 91 -8.30 -13.06 -6.96
N PHE A 92 -9.04 -11.95 -6.97
CA PHE A 92 -10.47 -11.90 -6.67
C PHE A 92 -11.32 -11.58 -7.90
N ARG A 93 -10.71 -11.26 -9.05
CA ARG A 93 -11.40 -10.89 -10.31
C ARG A 93 -12.37 -9.71 -10.15
N THR A 94 -12.14 -8.89 -9.13
CA THR A 94 -12.90 -7.69 -8.83
C THR A 94 -11.95 -6.61 -8.36
N ARG A 95 -12.35 -5.36 -8.50
CA ARG A 95 -11.54 -4.23 -8.02
C ARG A 95 -11.55 -4.22 -6.51
N ILE A 96 -10.45 -3.79 -5.89
CA ILE A 96 -10.38 -3.64 -4.43
C ILE A 96 -11.49 -2.73 -3.89
N ASP A 97 -11.87 -1.68 -4.64
CA ASP A 97 -12.97 -0.78 -4.28
C ASP A 97 -14.34 -1.49 -4.30
N GLU A 98 -14.49 -2.49 -5.18
CA GLU A 98 -15.71 -3.30 -5.37
C GLU A 98 -15.68 -4.62 -4.59
N LEU A 99 -14.60 -4.88 -3.85
CA LEU A 99 -14.49 -6.09 -3.06
C LEU A 99 -15.47 -6.00 -1.89
N ASP A 100 -16.37 -6.99 -1.80
CA ASP A 100 -17.18 -7.17 -0.60
C ASP A 100 -16.28 -7.73 0.51
N THR A 101 -15.64 -6.83 1.24
CA THR A 101 -14.72 -7.19 2.31
C THR A 101 -15.41 -8.02 3.39
N GLN A 102 -16.70 -7.79 3.67
CA GLN A 102 -17.41 -8.58 4.67
C GLN A 102 -17.61 -10.01 4.18
N ALA A 103 -18.09 -10.22 2.95
CA ALA A 103 -18.25 -11.56 2.39
C ALA A 103 -16.92 -12.32 2.27
N VAL A 104 -15.82 -11.61 1.95
CA VAL A 104 -14.47 -12.19 1.92
C VAL A 104 -14.01 -12.60 3.31
N ILE A 105 -14.28 -11.77 4.33
CA ILE A 105 -13.89 -12.07 5.69
C ILE A 105 -14.76 -13.19 6.28
N ASP A 106 -16.04 -13.28 5.94
CA ASP A 106 -16.94 -14.33 6.44
C ASP A 106 -16.61 -15.74 5.87
N ASP A 107 -16.02 -15.81 4.66
CA ASP A 107 -15.50 -17.06 4.08
C ASP A 107 -14.02 -17.26 4.41
N ASP A 108 -13.73 -18.22 5.30
CA ASP A 108 -12.38 -18.63 5.67
C ASP A 108 -11.42 -18.83 4.50
N ARG A 109 -11.88 -19.35 3.36
CA ARG A 109 -11.02 -19.59 2.20
C ARG A 109 -10.66 -18.29 1.49
N GLN A 110 -11.59 -17.33 1.45
CA GLN A 110 -11.36 -16.03 0.84
C GLN A 110 -10.53 -15.15 1.77
N PHE A 111 -10.79 -15.21 3.09
CA PHE A 111 -9.98 -14.53 4.08
C PHE A 111 -8.55 -15.07 4.08
N GLU A 112 -8.37 -16.39 4.05
CA GLU A 112 -7.05 -17.02 3.89
C GLU A 112 -6.32 -16.51 2.63
N LYS A 113 -7.03 -16.39 1.51
CA LYS A 113 -6.48 -15.82 0.27
C LYS A 113 -6.09 -14.34 0.46
N LEU A 114 -6.91 -13.55 1.13
CA LEU A 114 -6.64 -12.14 1.40
C LEU A 114 -5.40 -11.98 2.28
N CYS A 115 -5.30 -12.73 3.38
CA CYS A 115 -4.14 -12.74 4.27
C CYS A 115 -2.85 -13.05 3.49
N ARG A 116 -2.88 -14.04 2.58
CA ARG A 116 -1.73 -14.36 1.73
C ARG A 116 -1.36 -13.24 0.77
N VAL A 117 -2.36 -12.60 0.15
CA VAL A 117 -2.10 -11.47 -0.75
C VAL A 117 -1.42 -10.33 0.01
N ILE A 118 -1.97 -9.95 1.17
CA ILE A 118 -1.40 -8.89 2.00
C ILE A 118 0.03 -9.27 2.42
N ALA A 119 0.23 -10.45 3.00
CA ALA A 119 1.56 -10.89 3.42
C ALA A 119 2.60 -10.86 2.28
N LEU A 120 2.22 -11.29 1.08
CA LEU A 120 3.10 -11.23 -0.09
C LEU A 120 3.40 -9.79 -0.53
N THR A 121 2.41 -8.91 -0.52
CA THR A 121 2.59 -7.51 -0.93
C THR A 121 3.49 -6.75 0.05
N GLU A 122 3.35 -6.97 1.35
CA GLU A 122 4.24 -6.36 2.36
C GLU A 122 5.66 -6.92 2.28
N GLN A 123 5.83 -8.25 2.19
CA GLN A 123 7.16 -8.85 2.00
C GLN A 123 7.84 -8.34 0.72
N ARG A 124 7.05 -8.04 -0.30
CA ARG A 124 7.55 -7.44 -1.52
C ARG A 124 7.98 -6.00 -1.29
N GLY A 125 7.17 -5.20 -0.60
CA GLY A 125 7.45 -3.83 -0.17
C GLY A 125 8.78 -3.73 0.56
N TYR A 126 8.95 -4.51 1.63
CA TYR A 126 10.19 -4.65 2.39
C TYR A 126 11.42 -4.87 1.49
N LYS A 127 11.36 -5.88 0.60
CA LYS A 127 12.49 -6.18 -0.30
C LYS A 127 12.77 -5.03 -1.28
N GLN A 128 11.76 -4.28 -1.72
CA GLN A 128 11.98 -3.09 -2.55
C GLN A 128 12.67 -1.98 -1.77
N VAL A 129 12.25 -1.74 -0.53
CA VAL A 129 12.88 -0.76 0.36
C VAL A 129 14.35 -1.10 0.59
N GLU A 130 14.71 -2.38 0.73
CA GLU A 130 16.13 -2.80 0.82
C GLU A 130 16.95 -2.44 -0.42
N ILE A 131 16.37 -2.58 -1.61
CA ILE A 131 17.01 -2.18 -2.86
C ILE A 131 17.15 -0.65 -2.92
N LEU A 132 16.10 0.10 -2.55
CA LEU A 132 16.07 1.56 -2.61
C LEU A 132 17.06 2.21 -1.63
N ILE A 133 17.17 1.70 -0.41
CA ILE A 133 18.16 2.18 0.57
C ILE A 133 19.59 2.04 0.03
N ASN A 134 19.84 1.07 -0.84
CA ASN A 134 21.13 0.84 -1.48
C ASN A 134 21.33 1.66 -2.76
N HIS A 135 20.27 2.20 -3.35
CA HIS A 135 20.29 2.90 -4.62
C HIS A 135 20.94 4.29 -4.54
N ARG A 136 21.87 4.58 -5.47
CA ARG A 136 22.69 5.82 -5.45
C ARG A 136 21.87 7.10 -5.48
N LEU A 137 20.77 7.13 -6.23
CA LEU A 137 19.92 8.34 -6.33
C LEU A 137 19.14 8.59 -5.05
N VAL A 138 18.68 7.53 -4.38
CA VAL A 138 17.94 7.64 -3.11
C VAL A 138 18.87 8.09 -1.99
N LYS A 139 20.09 7.52 -1.94
CA LYS A 139 21.14 7.93 -0.98
C LYS A 139 21.49 9.42 -1.02
N SER A 140 21.20 10.09 -2.14
CA SER A 140 21.46 11.53 -2.28
C SER A 140 20.38 12.43 -1.66
N ASP A 141 19.25 11.87 -1.21
CA ASP A 141 18.19 12.58 -0.50
C ASP A 141 18.12 12.05 0.96
N PRO A 142 18.60 12.82 1.95
CA PRO A 142 18.67 12.37 3.34
C PRO A 142 17.28 12.20 3.98
N VAL A 143 16.27 12.93 3.50
CA VAL A 143 14.90 12.83 4.03
C VAL A 143 14.28 11.53 3.55
N LEU A 144 14.34 11.22 2.25
CA LEU A 144 13.87 9.92 1.73
C LEU A 144 14.61 8.75 2.36
N MET A 145 15.92 8.86 2.57
CA MET A 145 16.68 7.82 3.28
C MET A 145 16.18 7.59 4.70
N LYS A 146 15.75 8.65 5.40
CA LYS A 146 15.15 8.51 6.73
C LYS A 146 13.80 7.81 6.65
N ILE A 147 12.95 8.21 5.71
CA ILE A 147 11.63 7.62 5.48
C ILE A 147 11.77 6.12 5.21
N PHE A 148 12.58 5.73 4.22
CA PHE A 148 12.77 4.31 3.88
C PHE A 148 13.35 3.48 5.01
N ARG A 149 14.18 4.05 5.90
CA ARG A 149 14.68 3.32 7.08
C ARG A 149 13.60 3.08 8.12
N VAL A 150 12.66 4.01 8.27
CA VAL A 150 11.49 3.82 9.14
C VAL A 150 10.62 2.72 8.55
N ILE A 151 10.24 2.85 7.27
CA ILE A 151 9.44 1.85 6.55
C ILE A 151 10.07 0.46 6.69
N LYS A 152 11.38 0.32 6.38
CA LYS A 152 12.11 -0.96 6.52
C LYS A 152 11.96 -1.60 7.91
N LYS A 153 11.95 -0.77 8.97
CA LYS A 153 11.86 -1.25 10.35
C LYS A 153 10.43 -1.71 10.67
N ASP A 154 9.43 -1.03 10.13
CA ASP A 154 8.03 -1.25 10.45
C ASP A 154 7.46 -2.42 9.62
N GLU A 155 7.82 -2.54 8.35
CA GLU A 155 7.30 -3.56 7.41
C GLU A 155 7.23 -5.00 7.96
N PRO A 156 8.21 -5.55 8.71
CA PRO A 156 8.07 -6.89 9.30
C PRO A 156 6.87 -7.08 10.22
N SER A 157 6.42 -6.03 10.91
CA SER A 157 5.20 -6.10 11.73
C SER A 157 3.93 -6.08 10.88
N HIS A 158 4.00 -5.74 9.59
CA HIS A 158 2.86 -5.61 8.70
C HIS A 158 2.38 -6.97 8.16
N TRP A 159 3.28 -7.88 7.76
CA TRP A 159 2.86 -9.22 7.33
C TRP A 159 2.72 -10.24 8.47
N ALA A 160 3.42 -10.04 9.59
CA ALA A 160 3.44 -11.00 10.69
C ALA A 160 2.05 -11.38 11.25
N PRO A 161 1.07 -10.46 11.40
CA PRO A 161 -0.27 -10.79 11.91
C PRO A 161 -1.02 -11.74 10.97
N TYR A 162 -0.88 -11.54 9.67
CA TYR A 162 -1.53 -12.36 8.65
C TYR A 162 -0.88 -13.75 8.55
N GLU A 163 0.45 -13.84 8.62
CA GLU A 163 1.15 -15.13 8.69
C GLU A 163 0.81 -15.91 9.97
N GLU A 164 0.74 -15.21 11.10
CA GLU A 164 0.37 -15.83 12.38
C GLU A 164 -1.08 -16.34 12.35
N TRP A 165 -2.01 -15.59 11.76
CA TRP A 165 -3.38 -16.05 11.56
C TRP A 165 -3.43 -17.29 10.66
N LEU A 166 -2.69 -17.30 9.55
CA LEU A 166 -2.59 -18.46 8.65
C LEU A 166 -2.06 -19.69 9.39
N ARG A 167 -0.99 -19.52 10.19
CA ARG A 167 -0.36 -20.58 10.98
C ARG A 167 -1.29 -21.13 12.05
N LYS A 168 -1.95 -20.27 12.83
CA LYS A 168 -2.91 -20.65 13.88
C LYS A 168 -4.10 -21.44 13.33
N ASN A 169 -4.55 -21.11 12.11
CA ASN A 169 -5.69 -21.76 11.47
C ASN A 169 -5.29 -22.96 10.59
N GLY A 170 -4.04 -23.43 10.67
CA GLY A 170 -3.54 -24.59 9.91
C GLY A 170 -3.57 -24.38 8.39
N LYS A 171 -3.51 -23.12 7.94
CA LYS A 171 -3.61 -22.75 6.52
C LYS A 171 -2.24 -22.80 5.85
N ARG A 172 -2.24 -23.04 4.54
CA ARG A 172 -1.03 -23.31 3.76
C ARG A 172 -0.27 -22.03 3.40
N ASP A 173 1.05 -22.20 3.27
CA ASP A 173 1.98 -21.25 2.66
C ASP A 173 1.49 -20.74 1.31
N PRO A 174 1.98 -19.57 0.85
CA PRO A 174 1.58 -19.01 -0.41
C PRO A 174 1.81 -19.97 -1.58
N LYS A 175 0.80 -20.03 -2.46
CA LYS A 175 0.84 -20.91 -3.62
C LYS A 175 1.90 -20.39 -4.59
N TRP A 176 2.62 -21.29 -5.25
CA TRP A 176 3.60 -20.93 -6.29
C TRP A 176 3.03 -19.98 -7.36
N TRP A 177 1.72 -20.09 -7.64
CA TRP A 177 1.01 -19.19 -8.56
C TRP A 177 0.89 -17.76 -8.03
N GLU A 178 0.70 -17.56 -6.72
CA GLU A 178 0.62 -16.24 -6.08
C GLU A 178 1.98 -15.53 -6.16
N TYR A 179 3.10 -16.25 -5.97
CA TYR A 179 4.44 -15.72 -6.22
C TYR A 179 4.69 -15.33 -7.68
N ARG A 180 4.10 -16.08 -8.64
CA ARG A 180 4.19 -15.72 -10.07
C ARG A 180 3.38 -14.47 -10.40
N ILE A 181 2.21 -14.30 -9.79
CA ILE A 181 1.40 -13.08 -9.92
C ILE A 181 2.17 -11.89 -9.36
N ASP A 182 2.72 -11.99 -8.15
CA ASP A 182 3.60 -10.94 -7.57
C ASP A 182 4.72 -10.55 -8.54
N THR A 183 5.44 -11.55 -9.04
CA THR A 183 6.56 -11.34 -9.98
C THR A 183 6.09 -10.68 -11.27
N PHE A 184 4.93 -11.07 -11.80
CA PHE A 184 4.34 -10.49 -12.99
C PHE A 184 3.94 -9.03 -12.77
N ILE A 185 3.18 -8.72 -11.71
CA ILE A 185 2.74 -7.35 -11.40
C ILE A 185 3.96 -6.45 -11.17
N HIS A 186 4.95 -6.95 -10.43
CA HIS A 186 6.17 -6.23 -10.17
C HIS A 186 6.98 -5.96 -11.45
N SER A 187 7.10 -6.95 -12.34
CA SER A 187 7.78 -6.79 -13.63
C SER A 187 7.03 -5.83 -14.55
N GLU A 188 5.69 -5.90 -14.59
CA GLU A 188 4.84 -4.95 -15.32
C GLU A 188 5.07 -3.51 -14.81
N LEU A 189 5.10 -3.33 -13.49
CA LEU A 189 5.39 -2.04 -12.88
C LEU A 189 6.79 -1.53 -13.26
N LEU A 190 7.82 -2.37 -13.10
CA LEU A 190 9.21 -1.96 -13.32
C LEU A 190 9.58 -1.72 -14.79
N PHE A 191 9.12 -2.57 -15.70
CA PHE A 191 9.60 -2.57 -17.10
C PHE A 191 8.65 -1.89 -18.08
N LEU A 192 7.39 -1.65 -17.68
CA LEU A 192 6.42 -0.98 -18.54
C LEU A 192 5.96 0.34 -17.92
N LYS A 193 5.34 0.29 -16.74
CA LYS A 193 4.68 1.47 -16.17
C LYS A 193 5.67 2.52 -15.68
N LEU A 194 6.73 2.11 -15.00
CA LEU A 194 7.78 3.03 -14.52
C LEU A 194 8.48 3.76 -15.67
N PRO A 195 8.94 3.10 -16.76
CA PRO A 195 9.53 3.80 -17.89
C PRO A 195 8.56 4.78 -18.55
N LEU A 196 7.31 4.37 -18.77
CA LEU A 196 6.28 5.25 -19.35
C LEU A 196 6.03 6.48 -18.47
N LEU A 197 5.87 6.28 -17.16
CA LEU A 197 5.70 7.36 -16.20
C LEU A 197 6.93 8.26 -16.17
N PHE A 198 8.12 7.70 -16.13
CA PHE A 198 9.37 8.45 -16.07
C PHE A 198 9.55 9.35 -17.30
N LEU A 199 9.30 8.80 -18.49
CA LEU A 199 9.49 9.48 -19.77
C LEU A 199 8.37 10.46 -20.13
N ASN A 200 7.16 10.31 -19.57
CA ASN A 200 6.03 11.18 -19.89
C ASN A 200 6.20 12.58 -19.27
N PRO A 201 6.48 13.64 -20.06
CA PRO A 201 6.67 14.99 -19.54
C PRO A 201 5.35 15.72 -19.28
N PHE A 202 4.23 15.22 -19.80
CA PHE A 202 2.90 15.86 -19.74
C PHE A 202 2.08 15.42 -18.52
N ILE A 203 2.62 14.52 -17.69
CA ILE A 203 1.90 14.08 -16.52
C ILE A 203 1.72 15.25 -15.53
N GLY A 204 0.46 15.56 -15.25
CA GLY A 204 0.10 16.57 -14.27
C GLY A 204 0.50 16.17 -12.86
N ARG A 205 0.62 17.18 -11.99
CA ARG A 205 0.66 16.98 -10.54
C ARG A 205 -0.76 17.01 -10.01
N ARG A 206 -0.98 16.40 -8.84
CA ARG A 206 -2.23 16.57 -8.12
C ARG A 206 -2.43 18.03 -7.72
N THR A 207 -3.68 18.43 -7.58
CA THR A 207 -4.10 19.76 -7.08
C THR A 207 -4.40 19.74 -5.58
N ASP A 208 -4.66 18.56 -5.05
CA ASP A 208 -5.14 18.25 -3.71
C ASP A 208 -4.43 17.02 -3.14
N TRP A 209 -4.40 16.91 -1.82
CA TRP A 209 -3.88 15.69 -1.17
C TRP A 209 -4.93 14.58 -1.20
N ALA A 210 -4.46 13.33 -1.13
CA ALA A 210 -5.33 12.18 -1.25
C ALA A 210 -6.31 12.08 -0.05
N ASP A 211 -5.82 12.40 1.14
CA ASP A 211 -6.56 12.41 2.41
C ASP A 211 -7.53 13.60 2.56
N GLU A 212 -7.36 14.66 1.77
CA GLU A 212 -8.28 15.82 1.80
C GLU A 212 -9.62 15.53 1.13
N ILE A 213 -9.64 14.65 0.11
CA ILE A 213 -10.87 14.20 -0.53
C ILE A 213 -11.68 13.30 0.42
N GLU A 214 -11.02 12.55 1.29
CA GLU A 214 -11.67 11.62 2.24
C GLU A 214 -12.29 12.36 3.43
N GLY A 215 -11.72 13.49 3.84
CA GLY A 215 -12.28 14.38 4.86
C GLY A 215 -13.64 14.98 4.50
N GLU A 216 -14.00 15.02 3.22
CA GLU A 216 -15.34 15.42 2.75
C GLU A 216 -16.36 14.26 2.78
N ILE A 217 -15.89 13.00 2.90
CA ILE A 217 -16.74 11.80 2.93
C ILE A 217 -16.78 11.21 4.36
N SER A 218 -17.19 12.01 5.35
CA SER A 218 -18.11 11.66 6.47
C SER A 218 -17.91 12.53 7.72
N PRO A 219 -18.99 13.21 8.16
CA PRO A 219 -19.63 12.79 9.42
C PRO A 219 -21.14 12.50 9.30
N ASN A 220 -21.76 12.61 8.12
CA ASN A 220 -23.23 12.65 7.99
C ASN A 220 -23.93 11.37 7.49
N MET A 221 -23.35 10.17 7.66
CA MET A 221 -24.10 8.92 7.45
C MET A 221 -24.35 8.12 8.74
N VAL A 222 -24.49 8.82 9.87
CA VAL A 222 -25.15 8.30 11.09
C VAL A 222 -26.10 9.36 11.65
N SER A 223 -27.13 9.71 10.88
CA SER A 223 -28.33 10.34 11.42
C SER A 223 -29.49 10.09 10.47
N GLY A 224 -30.27 9.06 10.79
CA GLY A 224 -31.39 8.63 9.96
C GLY A 224 -32.20 7.51 10.61
N ARG A 225 -32.43 7.60 11.92
CA ARG A 225 -33.59 6.96 12.57
C ARG A 225 -34.42 8.06 13.21
N ALA A 226 -35.54 8.35 12.59
CA ALA A 226 -36.81 8.68 13.22
C ALA A 226 -37.91 8.15 12.28
#